data_AF-A0A9P5RUJ4-F1
#
_entry.id   AF-A0A9P5RUJ4-F1
#
_cell.length_a   1.000
_cell.length_b   1.000
_cell.length_c   1.000
_cell.angle_alpha   90.00
_cell.angle_beta   90.00
_cell.angle_gamma   90.00
#
_symmetry.space_group_name_H-M   'P 1'
#
loop_
_entity.id
_entity.type
_entity.pdbx_description
1 polymer ?
#
loop_
_entity_poly.entity_id
_entity_poly.type
_entity_poly.pdbx_seq_one_letter_code
_entity_poly.pdbx_strand_id
1 'polypeptide(L)'
;MKIATIPALLALSAVAQAALVKFSVIAPDAATVEVQIGGKNTALTRPDANVPLYTGQAETGAETKYKYVAAGRAEAFDRTIPTTGATYNEFLDRPITYANIPELPWPIEKDPQWTRAAPKQAIFDTNYIPTIFANGPAADLDSLVATPTSTKIPVTLTIVLANEVKTLN
;
A
#
# COMPACT_ATOMS: atom_id res chain seq x y z
N MET A 1 8.73 37.82 -60.35
CA MET A 1 8.60 36.41 -59.95
C MET A 1 8.67 36.38 -58.42
N LYS A 2 7.55 36.16 -57.72
CA LYS A 2 7.49 36.20 -56.24
C LYS A 2 7.76 34.80 -55.70
N ILE A 3 8.82 34.66 -54.90
CA ILE A 3 9.16 33.40 -54.21
C ILE A 3 8.24 33.28 -53.01
N ALA A 4 7.38 32.27 -53.00
CA ALA A 4 6.49 31.95 -51.89
C ALA A 4 7.24 31.05 -50.89
N THR A 5 7.47 31.58 -49.69
CA THR A 5 8.07 30.85 -48.57
C THR A 5 6.99 30.02 -47.88
N ILE A 6 7.14 28.69 -47.89
CA ILE A 6 6.26 27.75 -47.18
C ILE A 6 6.79 27.61 -45.74
N PRO A 7 6.02 27.91 -44.68
CA PRO A 7 6.47 27.67 -43.32
C PRO A 7 6.32 26.17 -43.02
N ALA A 8 7.43 25.50 -42.74
CA ALA A 8 7.44 24.12 -42.24
C ALA A 8 7.10 24.13 -40.73
N LEU A 9 5.92 23.62 -40.39
CA LEU A 9 5.48 23.45 -39.01
C LEU A 9 6.06 22.15 -38.44
N LEU A 10 7.11 22.24 -37.63
CA LEU A 10 7.66 21.12 -36.87
C LEU A 10 6.78 20.88 -35.63
N ALA A 11 5.95 19.84 -35.65
CA ALA A 11 5.28 19.35 -34.46
C ALA A 11 6.22 18.42 -33.68
N LEU A 12 6.72 18.87 -32.52
CA LEU A 12 7.38 17.99 -31.55
C LEU A 12 6.30 17.19 -30.82
N SER A 13 6.08 15.94 -31.24
CA SER A 13 5.34 14.98 -30.43
C SER A 13 6.21 14.52 -29.26
N ALA A 14 5.88 14.97 -28.05
CA ALA A 14 6.49 14.48 -26.83
C ALA A 14 6.14 12.98 -26.65
N VAL A 15 7.14 12.12 -26.74
CA VAL A 15 7.00 10.70 -26.37
C VAL A 15 6.93 10.62 -24.85
N ALA A 16 5.73 10.36 -24.32
CA ALA A 16 5.57 9.98 -22.92
C ALA A 16 6.23 8.61 -22.72
N GLN A 17 7.35 8.56 -22.00
CA GLN A 17 7.97 7.30 -21.62
C GLN A 17 7.08 6.64 -20.56
N ALA A 18 6.58 5.44 -20.87
CA ALA A 18 5.80 4.66 -19.92
C ALA A 18 6.68 4.30 -18.72
N ALA A 19 6.32 4.80 -17.53
CA ALA A 19 6.98 4.42 -16.30
C ALA A 19 6.41 3.07 -15.84
N LEU A 20 7.29 2.15 -15.47
CA LEU A 20 6.91 0.88 -14.85
C LEU A 20 6.89 1.07 -13.34
N VAL A 21 5.72 0.90 -12.72
CA VAL A 21 5.52 1.15 -11.28
C VAL A 21 5.18 -0.15 -10.57
N LYS A 22 5.78 -0.37 -9.40
CA LYS A 22 5.43 -1.48 -8.50
C LYS A 22 4.21 -1.11 -7.66
N PHE A 23 3.20 -1.95 -7.68
CA PHE A 23 1.99 -1.82 -6.86
C PHE A 23 1.96 -2.89 -5.77
N SER A 24 1.41 -2.54 -4.61
CA SER A 24 1.33 -3.41 -3.44
C SER A 24 0.07 -3.09 -2.63
N VAL A 25 -0.80 -4.08 -2.45
CA VAL A 25 -2.07 -3.90 -1.74
C VAL A 25 -2.46 -5.12 -0.91
N ILE A 26 -2.93 -4.86 0.29
CA ILE A 26 -3.52 -5.82 1.21
C ILE A 26 -5.02 -5.94 0.90
N ALA A 27 -5.48 -7.14 0.56
CA ALA A 27 -6.86 -7.44 0.20
C ALA A 27 -7.32 -8.80 0.80
N PRO A 28 -7.71 -8.84 2.10
CA PRO A 28 -7.97 -10.08 2.84
C PRO A 28 -9.04 -10.99 2.22
N ASP A 29 -10.13 -10.40 1.74
CA ASP A 29 -11.30 -11.15 1.26
C ASP A 29 -11.28 -11.38 -0.27
N ALA A 30 -10.20 -10.99 -0.95
CA ALA A 30 -10.10 -11.06 -2.40
C ALA A 30 -9.42 -12.34 -2.86
N ALA A 31 -10.06 -13.07 -3.77
CA ALA A 31 -9.44 -14.21 -4.46
C ALA A 31 -8.48 -13.79 -5.59
N THR A 32 -8.80 -12.67 -6.25
CA THR A 32 -7.99 -12.07 -7.31
C THR A 32 -7.90 -10.57 -7.09
N VAL A 33 -6.74 -9.99 -7.44
CA VAL A 33 -6.51 -8.55 -7.36
C VAL A 33 -5.80 -8.08 -8.63
N GLU A 34 -6.24 -6.96 -9.16
CA GLU A 34 -5.64 -6.28 -10.30
C GLU A 34 -5.42 -4.80 -9.96
N VAL A 35 -4.46 -4.18 -10.64
CA VAL A 35 -4.35 -2.73 -10.70
C VAL A 35 -4.90 -2.26 -12.05
N GLN A 36 -5.81 -1.27 -12.01
CA GLN A 36 -6.40 -0.66 -13.19
C GLN A 36 -5.81 0.74 -13.40
N ILE A 37 -5.22 0.96 -14.58
CA ILE A 37 -4.61 2.24 -14.99
C ILE A 37 -5.09 2.55 -16.41
N GLY A 38 -5.69 3.73 -16.63
CA GLY A 38 -6.21 4.11 -17.95
C GLY A 38 -7.21 3.10 -18.55
N GLY A 39 -7.97 2.39 -17.70
CA GLY A 39 -8.91 1.34 -18.10
C GLY A 39 -8.28 -0.03 -18.41
N LYS A 40 -6.95 -0.16 -18.36
CA LYS A 40 -6.24 -1.45 -18.50
C LYS A 40 -6.02 -2.09 -17.14
N ASN A 41 -6.47 -3.33 -16.98
CA ASN A 41 -6.22 -4.13 -15.78
C ASN A 41 -4.93 -4.93 -15.93
N THR A 42 -4.13 -4.96 -14.86
CA THR A 42 -2.93 -5.79 -14.75
C THR A 42 -3.03 -6.61 -13.47
N ALA A 43 -2.98 -7.94 -13.58
CA ALA A 43 -3.10 -8.83 -12.44
C ALA A 43 -1.92 -8.69 -11.47
N LEU A 44 -2.22 -8.66 -10.18
CA LEU A 44 -1.25 -8.72 -9.10
C LEU A 44 -1.18 -10.15 -8.55
N THR A 45 -0.02 -10.52 -8.04
CA THR A 45 0.24 -11.86 -7.51
C THR A 45 0.45 -11.81 -6.01
N ARG A 46 0.07 -12.87 -5.31
CA ARG A 46 0.26 -13.00 -3.86
C ARG A 46 1.50 -13.85 -3.59
N PRO A 47 2.63 -13.27 -3.16
CA PRO A 47 3.89 -14.02 -3.01
C PRO A 47 3.84 -15.04 -1.88
N ASP A 48 3.10 -14.75 -0.81
CA ASP A 48 2.86 -15.65 0.32
C ASP A 48 1.35 -15.94 0.40
N ALA A 49 0.96 -17.21 0.26
CA ALA A 49 -0.44 -17.62 0.27
C ALA A 49 -1.15 -17.34 1.60
N ASN A 50 -0.42 -17.22 2.71
CA ASN A 50 -0.97 -16.98 4.05
C ASN A 50 -1.17 -15.49 4.36
N VAL A 51 -0.58 -14.61 3.55
CA VAL A 51 -0.63 -13.16 3.75
C VAL A 51 -1.36 -12.55 2.55
N PRO A 52 -2.50 -11.86 2.74
CA PRO A 52 -3.29 -11.32 1.63
C PRO A 52 -2.69 -10.05 1.01
N LEU A 53 -1.37 -10.02 0.82
CA LEU A 53 -0.61 -8.96 0.19
C LEU A 53 -0.37 -9.32 -1.27
N TYR A 54 -0.92 -8.52 -2.17
CA TYR A 54 -0.81 -8.66 -3.61
C TYR A 54 0.16 -7.64 -4.17
N THR A 55 1.10 -8.08 -5.01
CA THR A 55 2.14 -7.23 -5.58
C THR A 55 2.33 -7.52 -7.08
N GLY A 56 2.76 -6.50 -7.82
CA GLY A 56 3.04 -6.62 -9.24
C GLY A 56 3.57 -5.31 -9.82
N GLN A 57 3.90 -5.33 -11.11
CA GLN A 57 4.32 -4.14 -11.83
C GLN A 57 3.34 -3.85 -12.97
N ALA A 58 3.04 -2.59 -13.21
CA ALA A 58 2.23 -2.15 -14.33
C ALA A 58 2.80 -0.88 -14.96
N GLU A 59 2.70 -0.80 -16.29
CA GLU A 59 3.06 0.39 -17.04
C GLU A 59 1.99 1.45 -16.85
N THR A 60 2.41 2.66 -16.49
CA THR A 60 1.48 3.77 -16.23
C THR A 60 1.24 4.65 -17.45
N GLY A 61 2.16 4.66 -18.42
CA GLY A 61 2.09 5.61 -19.53
C GLY A 61 2.08 7.06 -19.02
N ALA A 62 1.14 7.85 -19.53
CA ALA A 62 0.90 9.23 -19.10
C ALA A 62 -0.16 9.35 -17.98
N GLU A 63 -0.72 8.23 -17.52
CA GLU A 63 -1.75 8.24 -16.49
C GLU A 63 -1.16 8.67 -15.14
N THR A 64 -1.97 9.37 -14.35
CA THR A 64 -1.60 9.80 -12.99
C THR A 64 -2.47 9.16 -11.92
N LYS A 65 -3.49 8.40 -12.33
CA LYS A 65 -4.49 7.79 -11.47
C LYS A 65 -4.58 6.29 -11.70
N TYR A 66 -4.99 5.58 -10.65
CA TYR A 66 -5.20 4.15 -10.71
C TYR A 66 -6.21 3.70 -9.66
N LYS A 67 -6.70 2.47 -9.78
CA LYS A 67 -7.56 1.81 -8.80
C LYS A 67 -7.13 0.36 -8.59
N TYR A 68 -7.36 -0.17 -7.41
CA TYR A 68 -7.38 -1.62 -7.27
C TYR A 68 -8.74 -2.19 -7.68
N VAL A 69 -8.71 -3.37 -8.27
CA VAL A 69 -9.88 -4.18 -8.63
C VAL A 69 -9.74 -5.50 -7.92
N ALA A 70 -10.59 -5.76 -6.95
CA ALA A 70 -10.56 -6.98 -6.12
C ALA A 70 -11.80 -7.81 -6.41
N ALA A 71 -11.61 -9.07 -6.80
CA ALA A 71 -12.68 -9.98 -7.20
C ALA A 71 -13.67 -9.35 -8.21
N GLY A 72 -13.14 -8.58 -9.17
CA GLY A 72 -13.92 -7.88 -10.19
C GLY A 72 -14.58 -6.56 -9.74
N ARG A 73 -14.50 -6.19 -8.45
CA ARG A 73 -14.99 -4.90 -7.94
C ARG A 73 -13.86 -3.88 -7.85
N ALA A 74 -13.99 -2.80 -8.61
CA ALA A 74 -13.08 -1.66 -8.50
C ALA A 74 -13.33 -0.84 -7.21
N GLU A 75 -12.29 -0.22 -6.67
CA GLU A 75 -12.42 0.78 -5.61
C GLU A 75 -13.33 1.95 -6.04
N ALA A 76 -14.06 2.50 -5.07
CA ALA A 76 -14.98 3.62 -5.29
C ALA A 76 -14.28 4.97 -5.52
N PHE A 77 -12.96 5.03 -5.33
CA PHE A 77 -12.13 6.23 -5.46
C PHE A 77 -10.91 5.96 -6.33
N ASP A 78 -10.27 7.03 -6.80
CA ASP A 78 -9.01 6.98 -7.52
C ASP A 78 -7.83 7.24 -6.59
N ARG A 79 -6.78 6.43 -6.73
CA ARG A 79 -5.47 6.64 -6.12
C ARG A 79 -4.58 7.43 -7.07
N THR A 80 -3.47 7.97 -6.54
CA THR A 80 -2.51 8.74 -7.34
C THR A 80 -1.23 7.94 -7.52
N ILE A 81 -0.79 7.78 -8.77
CA ILE A 81 0.43 7.06 -9.10
C ILE A 81 1.63 7.73 -8.41
N PRO A 82 2.45 6.97 -7.66
CA PRO A 82 3.59 7.53 -6.97
C PRO A 82 4.70 7.91 -7.96
N THR A 83 5.38 9.02 -7.69
CA THR A 83 6.56 9.44 -8.47
C THR A 83 7.82 8.65 -8.12
N THR A 84 7.80 7.88 -7.03
CA THR A 84 8.92 7.06 -6.53
C THR A 84 9.11 5.75 -7.30
N GLY A 85 8.17 5.40 -8.19
CA GLY A 85 8.20 4.12 -8.93
C GLY A 85 7.63 2.93 -8.16
N ALA A 86 7.18 3.11 -6.91
CA ALA A 86 6.51 2.07 -6.14
C ALA A 86 5.48 2.64 -5.16
N THR A 87 4.36 1.96 -4.97
CA THR A 87 3.43 2.24 -3.87
C THR A 87 4.01 1.70 -2.56
N TYR A 88 3.51 2.23 -1.44
CA TYR A 88 3.60 1.52 -0.17
C TYR A 88 2.70 0.27 -0.20
N ASN A 89 2.77 -0.55 0.84
CA ASN A 89 1.81 -1.61 1.10
C ASN A 89 0.47 -0.96 1.48
N GLU A 90 -0.39 -0.77 0.49
CA GLU A 90 -1.70 -0.13 0.68
C GLU A 90 -2.72 -1.12 1.22
N PHE A 91 -3.85 -0.59 1.70
CA PHE A 91 -4.98 -1.42 2.12
C PHE A 91 -6.17 -1.14 1.21
N LEU A 92 -6.77 -2.20 0.69
CA LEU A 92 -7.90 -2.11 -0.23
C LEU A 92 -9.06 -1.33 0.40
N ASP A 93 -9.71 -0.47 -0.38
CA ASP A 93 -10.81 0.41 0.04
C ASP A 93 -10.46 1.41 1.16
N ARG A 94 -9.17 1.59 1.47
CA ARG A 94 -8.68 2.65 2.35
C ARG A 94 -7.96 3.73 1.53
N PRO A 95 -8.59 4.89 1.26
CA PRO A 95 -8.02 5.92 0.39
C PRO A 95 -6.76 6.56 0.97
N ILE A 96 -6.64 6.57 2.30
CA ILE A 96 -5.48 7.09 3.02
C ILE A 96 -4.72 5.90 3.60
N THR A 97 -3.58 5.58 2.99
CA THR A 97 -2.64 4.56 3.48
C THR A 97 -1.51 5.19 4.29
N TYR A 98 -1.04 6.35 3.86
CA TYR A 98 0.02 7.11 4.51
C TYR A 98 -0.45 8.56 4.66
N ALA A 99 -0.37 9.11 5.87
CA ALA A 99 -0.79 10.47 6.16
C ALA A 99 0.19 11.12 7.12
N ASN A 100 0.56 12.37 6.86
CA ASN A 100 1.31 13.15 7.84
C ASN A 100 0.40 13.46 9.03
N ILE A 101 0.57 12.72 10.12
CA ILE A 101 -0.21 12.94 11.34
C ILE A 101 0.47 14.07 12.12
N PRO A 102 -0.22 15.20 12.38
CA PRO A 102 0.33 16.26 13.21
C PRO A 102 0.72 15.69 14.56
N GLU A 103 1.92 16.00 15.02
CA GLU A 103 2.31 15.63 16.37
C GLU A 103 1.41 16.34 17.37
N LEU A 104 0.78 15.57 18.26
CA LEU A 104 0.05 16.17 19.38
C LEU A 104 1.07 16.94 20.22
N PRO A 105 0.74 18.19 20.65
CA PRO A 105 1.65 18.95 21.49
C PRO A 105 1.96 18.13 22.73
N TRP A 106 3.26 17.87 22.95
CA TRP A 106 3.69 17.05 24.08
C TRP A 106 3.48 17.85 25.36
N PRO A 107 2.54 17.45 26.25
CA PRO A 107 2.16 18.27 27.41
C PRO A 107 3.28 18.34 28.47
N ILE A 108 4.33 17.54 28.30
CA ILE A 108 5.36 17.26 29.30
C ILE A 108 6.69 17.99 29.03
N GLU A 109 6.84 18.69 27.90
CA GLU A 109 8.08 19.44 27.60
C GLU A 109 8.26 20.64 28.54
N LYS A 110 7.15 21.25 28.97
CA LYS A 110 7.18 22.44 29.83
C LYS A 110 7.32 22.10 31.31
N ASP A 111 6.96 20.88 31.72
CA ASP A 111 7.09 20.40 33.10
C ASP A 111 7.15 18.85 33.12
N PRO A 112 8.35 18.23 33.03
CA PRO A 112 8.52 16.79 32.88
C PRO A 112 8.24 16.05 34.19
N GLN A 113 6.99 16.01 34.63
CA GLN A 113 6.55 15.18 35.76
C GLN A 113 6.69 13.68 35.47
N TRP A 114 6.90 13.33 34.19
CA TRP A 114 7.02 11.96 33.71
C TRP A 114 8.47 11.61 33.34
N THR A 115 9.23 11.13 34.31
CA THR A 115 10.65 10.71 34.16
C THR A 115 10.82 9.29 33.60
N ARG A 116 9.73 8.61 33.25
CA ARG A 116 9.73 7.20 32.78
C ARG A 116 9.52 7.05 31.27
N ALA A 117 9.59 8.14 30.50
CA ALA A 117 9.46 8.07 29.06
C ALA A 117 10.76 7.52 28.43
N ALA A 118 10.66 6.35 27.79
CA ALA A 118 11.72 5.88 26.91
C ALA A 118 11.77 6.77 25.64
N PRO A 119 12.94 6.98 25.03
CA PRO A 119 13.03 7.71 23.76
C PRO A 119 12.16 7.01 22.71
N LYS A 120 11.46 7.82 21.88
CA LYS A 120 10.63 7.34 20.75
C LYS A 120 11.50 6.41 19.89
N GLN A 121 11.18 5.13 19.91
CA GLN A 121 11.91 4.13 19.13
C GLN A 121 11.58 4.32 17.64
N ALA A 122 12.58 4.24 16.76
CA ALA A 122 12.45 4.45 15.31
C ALA A 122 11.55 3.43 14.58
N ILE A 123 11.11 2.38 15.27
CA ILE A 123 10.35 1.26 14.71
C ILE A 123 8.89 1.57 14.38
N PHE A 124 8.38 2.74 14.76
CA PHE A 124 7.01 3.14 14.46
C PHE A 124 6.99 4.38 13.59
N ASP A 125 6.82 4.16 12.29
CA ASP A 125 6.40 5.21 11.38
C ASP A 125 5.00 5.68 11.81
N THR A 126 4.92 6.88 12.38
CA THR A 126 3.66 7.44 12.89
C THR A 126 2.68 7.79 11.78
N ASN A 127 3.10 7.78 10.53
CA ASN A 127 2.29 8.16 9.37
C ASN A 127 1.71 6.94 8.63
N TYR A 128 2.06 5.72 9.05
CA TYR A 128 1.59 4.47 8.46
C TYR A 128 0.91 3.58 9.51
N ILE A 129 -0.17 2.92 9.11
CA ILE A 129 -0.88 1.97 9.97
C ILE A 129 -0.41 0.55 9.62
N PRO A 130 0.43 -0.09 10.46
CA PRO A 130 0.89 -1.45 10.21
C PRO A 130 -0.28 -2.44 10.30
N THR A 131 -0.21 -3.49 9.49
CA THR A 131 -1.18 -4.59 9.53
C THR A 131 -0.48 -5.86 9.97
N ILE A 132 -1.10 -6.61 10.89
CA ILE A 132 -0.56 -7.87 11.39
C ILE A 132 -1.51 -8.98 10.97
N PHE A 133 -0.95 -10.03 10.36
CA PHE A 133 -1.63 -11.27 10.06
C PHE A 133 -1.13 -12.34 11.02
N ALA A 134 -2.07 -13.00 11.70
CA ALA A 134 -1.80 -14.16 12.53
C ALA A 134 -2.34 -15.39 11.82
N ASN A 135 -1.46 -16.32 11.46
CA ASN A 135 -1.82 -17.57 10.81
C ASN A 135 -1.53 -18.73 11.77
N GLY A 136 -2.47 -19.65 11.87
CA GLY A 136 -2.42 -20.82 12.73
C GLY A 136 -3.58 -21.78 12.39
N PRO A 137 -3.70 -22.91 13.08
CA PRO A 137 -4.83 -23.81 12.90
C PRO A 137 -6.16 -23.08 13.14
N ALA A 138 -7.11 -23.21 12.21
CA ALA A 138 -8.38 -22.46 12.26
C ALA A 138 -9.14 -22.71 13.58
N ALA A 139 -9.23 -23.97 14.03
CA ALA A 139 -9.88 -24.31 15.29
C ALA A 139 -9.25 -23.60 16.50
N ASP A 140 -7.92 -23.43 16.51
CA ASP A 140 -7.23 -22.75 17.60
C ASP A 140 -7.51 -21.24 17.53
N LEU A 141 -7.43 -20.62 16.36
CA LEU A 141 -7.74 -19.20 16.16
C LEU A 141 -9.21 -18.88 16.48
N ASP A 142 -10.14 -19.74 16.09
CA ASP A 142 -11.56 -19.62 16.41
C ASP A 142 -11.79 -19.67 17.92
N SER A 143 -11.07 -20.57 18.62
CA SER A 143 -11.14 -20.67 20.08
C SER A 143 -10.59 -19.42 20.78
N LEU A 144 -9.57 -18.75 20.22
CA LEU A 144 -9.01 -17.52 20.77
C LEU A 144 -10.03 -16.39 20.82
N VAL A 145 -10.91 -16.32 19.81
CA VAL A 145 -11.97 -15.30 19.72
C VAL A 145 -13.20 -15.71 20.52
N ALA A 146 -13.63 -16.97 20.42
CA ALA A 146 -14.89 -17.43 21.00
C ALA A 146 -14.81 -17.81 22.48
N THR A 147 -13.69 -18.39 22.93
CA THR A 147 -13.51 -18.86 24.31
C THR A 147 -12.02 -18.84 24.69
N PRO A 148 -11.45 -17.63 24.90
CA PRO A 148 -10.04 -17.50 25.21
C PRO A 148 -9.66 -18.28 26.47
N THR A 149 -8.64 -19.13 26.38
CA THR A 149 -8.07 -19.88 27.50
C THR A 149 -6.65 -19.40 27.81
N SER A 150 -6.04 -19.89 28.89
CA SER A 150 -4.63 -19.63 29.21
C SER A 150 -3.65 -20.46 28.36
N THR A 151 -4.16 -21.35 27.50
CA THR A 151 -3.34 -22.19 26.62
C THR A 151 -2.69 -21.34 25.53
N LYS A 152 -1.38 -21.51 25.34
CA LYS A 152 -0.63 -20.84 24.27
C LYS A 152 -0.90 -21.54 22.95
N ILE A 153 -1.26 -20.76 21.94
CA ILE A 153 -1.49 -21.24 20.57
C ILE A 153 -0.29 -20.83 19.73
N PRO A 154 0.41 -21.78 19.08
CA PRO A 154 1.48 -21.44 18.16
C PRO A 154 0.88 -20.78 16.90
N VAL A 155 1.34 -19.57 16.60
CA VAL A 155 0.92 -18.81 15.42
C VAL A 155 2.15 -18.24 14.72
N THR A 156 2.11 -18.18 13.40
CA THR A 156 3.03 -17.38 12.60
C THR A 156 2.45 -15.98 12.51
N LEU A 157 3.22 -14.98 12.96
CA LEU A 157 2.82 -13.57 12.86
C LEU A 157 3.56 -12.93 11.70
N THR A 158 2.84 -12.38 10.74
CA THR A 158 3.41 -11.54 9.68
C THR A 158 2.98 -10.11 9.84
N ILE A 159 3.97 -9.22 9.99
CA ILE A 159 3.80 -7.78 10.10
C ILE A 159 4.05 -7.16 8.74
N VAL A 160 3.06 -6.45 8.20
CA VAL A 160 3.16 -5.66 6.97
C VAL A 160 3.28 -4.19 7.35
N LEU A 161 4.47 -3.64 7.14
CA LEU A 161 4.83 -2.23 7.31
C LEU A 161 4.67 -1.48 5.97
N ALA A 162 5.02 -0.20 5.92
CA ALA A 162 4.84 0.63 4.72
C ALA A 162 5.54 0.06 3.47
N ASN A 163 6.73 -0.49 3.62
CA ASN A 163 7.56 -0.99 2.52
C ASN A 163 8.27 -2.31 2.87
N GLU A 164 7.95 -2.91 4.01
CA GLU A 164 8.59 -4.11 4.55
C GLU A 164 7.53 -5.12 4.98
N VAL A 165 7.85 -6.41 4.85
CA VAL A 165 7.06 -7.51 5.40
C VAL A 165 8.00 -8.32 6.28
N LYS A 166 7.59 -8.57 7.53
CA LYS A 166 8.39 -9.29 8.51
C LYS A 166 7.59 -10.41 9.14
N THR A 167 8.05 -11.64 8.99
CA THR A 167 7.45 -12.82 9.59
C THR A 167 8.20 -13.22 10.86
N LEU A 168 7.45 -13.52 11.92
CA LEU A 168 7.91 -13.97 13.21
C LEU A 168 7.32 -15.37 13.45
N ASN A 169 8.19 -16.31 13.82
CA ASN A 169 7.84 -17.70 14.12
C ASN A 169 7.99 -17.97 15.62
#